data_AF-A0A6G3WK12-F1
#
_entry.id   AF-A0A6G3WK12-F1
#
_cell.length_a   1.000
_cell.length_b   1.000
_cell.length_c   1.000
_cell.angle_alpha   90.00
_cell.angle_beta   90.00
_cell.angle_gamma   90.00
#
_symmetry.space_group_name_H-M   'P 1'
#
loop_
_entity.id
_entity.type
_entity.pdbx_description
1 polymer ?
#
loop_
_entity_poly.entity_id
_entity_poly.type
_entity_poly.pdbx_seq_one_letter_code
_entity_poly.pdbx_strand_id
1 'polypeptide(L)' 'ATESDTPYDQRLWSSLATGIGAAGLLVPEKLGGQGASHREAAVVLEELGRSVAPAPYLTSSVVATETLLALGGEDGPAAA' A
#
# COMPACT_ATOMS: atom_id res chain seq x y z
N ALA A 1 15.42 9.53 16.38
CA ALA A 1 15.66 9.82 14.96
C ALA A 1 17.03 9.30 14.62
N THR A 2 17.10 8.18 13.91
CA THR A 2 18.33 7.56 13.39
C THR A 2 18.19 7.63 11.89
N GLU A 3 18.73 8.68 11.30
CA GLU A 3 18.67 8.88 9.85
C GLU A 3 19.46 7.76 9.16
N SER A 4 18.82 7.16 8.16
CA SER A 4 19.37 6.16 7.25
C SER A 4 19.16 6.68 5.83
N ASP A 5 20.03 6.33 4.89
CA ASP A 5 19.85 6.68 3.47
C ASP A 5 18.57 6.07 2.86
N THR A 6 17.99 5.06 3.52
CA THR A 6 16.72 4.48 3.09
C THR A 6 15.56 5.16 3.84
N PRO A 7 14.58 5.77 3.13
CA PRO A 7 13.52 6.56 3.75
C PRO A 7 12.45 5.74 4.48
N TYR A 8 12.55 4.41 4.44
CA TYR A 8 11.63 3.47 5.11
C TYR A 8 12.34 2.16 5.46
N ASP A 9 11.77 1.37 6.38
CA ASP A 9 12.30 0.03 6.71
C ASP A 9 11.87 -0.98 5.64
N GLN A 10 12.84 -1.47 4.85
CA GLN A 10 12.57 -2.42 3.76
C GLN A 10 12.06 -3.78 4.23
N ARG A 11 12.51 -4.28 5.39
CA ARG A 11 12.05 -5.59 5.88
C ARG A 11 10.63 -5.51 6.39
N LEU A 12 10.33 -4.43 7.12
CA LEU A 12 8.96 -4.12 7.54
C LEU A 12 8.07 -3.96 6.30
N TRP A 13 8.52 -3.19 5.31
CA TRP A 13 7.76 -2.98 4.09
C TRP A 13 7.50 -4.27 3.32
N SER A 14 8.52 -5.11 3.14
CA SER A 14 8.33 -6.43 2.49
C SER A 14 7.32 -7.28 3.26
N SER A 15 7.39 -7.31 4.59
CA SER A 15 6.45 -8.08 5.41
C SER A 15 5.01 -7.58 5.28
N LEU A 16 4.80 -6.25 5.26
CA LEU A 16 3.50 -5.64 5.05
C LEU A 16 2.96 -5.85 3.64
N ALA A 17 3.80 -5.60 2.63
CA ALA A 17 3.40 -5.59 1.23
C ALA A 17 3.16 -6.99 0.67
N THR A 18 4.06 -7.95 0.93
CA THR A 18 4.00 -9.31 0.36
C THR A 18 3.57 -10.36 1.37
N GLY A 19 4.02 -10.26 2.62
CA GLY A 19 3.67 -11.23 3.66
C GLY A 19 2.20 -11.13 4.09
N ILE A 20 1.74 -9.91 4.34
CA ILE A 20 0.33 -9.62 4.72
C ILE A 20 -0.51 -9.28 3.48
N GLY A 21 0.11 -8.80 2.40
CA GLY A 21 -0.59 -8.40 1.18
C GLY A 21 -1.19 -6.99 1.23
N ALA A 22 -0.89 -6.20 2.28
CA ALA A 22 -1.54 -4.92 2.54
C ALA A 22 -1.37 -3.92 1.37
N ALA A 23 -0.29 -4.04 0.59
CA ALA A 23 -0.02 -3.12 -0.51
C ALA A 23 -1.05 -3.18 -1.64
N GLY A 24 -1.69 -4.34 -1.85
CA GLY A 24 -2.72 -4.55 -2.87
C GLY A 24 -4.15 -4.40 -2.35
N LEU A 25 -4.33 -3.86 -1.14
CA LEU A 25 -5.63 -3.87 -0.44
C LEU A 25 -6.72 -3.12 -1.23
N LEU A 26 -6.40 -1.93 -1.75
CA LEU A 26 -7.32 -1.11 -2.57
C LEU A 26 -7.26 -1.44 -4.07
N VAL A 27 -6.36 -2.34 -4.48
CA VAL A 27 -6.26 -2.73 -5.89
C VAL A 27 -7.45 -3.65 -6.21
N PRO A 28 -8.22 -3.41 -7.28
CA PRO A 28 -9.30 -4.30 -7.70
C PRO A 28 -8.83 -5.74 -7.93
N GLU A 29 -9.68 -6.73 -7.65
CA GLU A 29 -9.34 -8.14 -7.82
C GLU A 29 -9.03 -8.50 -9.28
N LYS A 30 -9.69 -7.83 -10.23
CA LYS A 30 -9.40 -7.99 -11.68
C LYS A 30 -7.95 -7.62 -12.06
N LEU A 31 -7.29 -6.81 -11.23
CA LEU A 31 -5.89 -6.41 -11.37
C LEU A 31 -4.96 -7.18 -10.40
N GLY A 32 -5.46 -8.24 -9.76
CA GLY A 32 -4.71 -9.08 -8.82
C GLY A 32 -4.65 -8.55 -7.39
N GLY A 33 -5.46 -7.56 -7.03
CA GLY A 33 -5.56 -7.03 -5.68
C GLY A 33 -6.64 -7.69 -4.81
N GLN A 34 -6.98 -7.04 -3.70
CA GLN A 34 -7.98 -7.54 -2.74
C GLN A 34 -9.35 -6.87 -2.83
N GLY A 35 -9.49 -5.80 -3.62
CA GLY A 35 -10.76 -5.09 -3.82
C GLY A 35 -11.41 -4.53 -2.55
N ALA A 36 -10.62 -4.33 -1.49
CA ALA A 36 -11.13 -3.84 -0.23
C ALA A 36 -11.49 -2.34 -0.33
N SER A 37 -12.20 -1.85 0.68
CA SER A 37 -12.58 -0.45 0.75
C SER A 37 -11.55 0.39 1.49
N HIS A 38 -11.71 1.70 1.42
CA HIS A 38 -10.95 2.67 2.22
C HIS A 38 -11.05 2.42 3.73
N ARG A 39 -12.08 1.69 4.18
CA ARG A 39 -12.29 1.37 5.59
C ARG A 39 -11.23 0.41 6.11
N GLU A 40 -10.88 -0.63 5.33
CA GLU A 40 -9.81 -1.56 5.69
C GLU A 40 -8.43 -0.88 5.61
N ALA A 41 -8.20 -0.05 4.59
CA ALA A 41 -6.95 0.73 4.46
C ALA A 41 -6.74 1.72 5.61
N ALA A 42 -7.82 2.33 6.12
CA ALA A 42 -7.76 3.20 7.28
C ALA A 42 -7.29 2.46 8.54
N VAL A 43 -7.75 1.24 8.77
CA VAL A 43 -7.31 0.41 9.92
C VAL A 43 -5.81 0.11 9.82
N VAL A 44 -5.29 -0.19 8.63
CA VAL A 44 -3.85 -0.39 8.44
C VAL A 44 -3.08 0.89 8.78
N LEU A 45 -3.56 2.05 8.33
CA LEU A 45 -2.95 3.35 8.64
C LEU A 45 -2.98 3.69 10.13
N GLU A 46 -4.06 3.35 10.85
CA GLU A 46 -4.17 3.54 12.29
C GLU A 46 -3.11 2.74 13.06
N GLU A 47 -2.92 1.47 12.70
CA GLU A 47 -1.93 0.60 13.37
C GLU A 47 -0.48 0.96 13.02
N LEU A 48 -0.22 1.34 11.77
CA LEU A 48 1.07 1.89 11.38
C LEU A 48 1.35 3.21 12.12
N GLY A 49 0.35 4.08 12.24
CA GLY A 49 0.45 5.34 12.98
C GLY A 49 0.70 5.15 14.49
N ARG A 50 0.08 4.13 15.11
CA ARG A 50 0.25 3.80 16.54
C ARG A 50 1.72 3.58 16.94
N SER A 51 2.52 3.05 16.02
CA SER A 51 3.95 2.76 16.22
C SER A 51 4.90 3.71 15.49
N VAL A 52 4.35 4.70 14.76
CA VAL A 52 5.10 5.57 13.84
C VAL A 52 5.94 4.72 12.87
N ALA A 53 5.32 3.69 12.32
CA ALA A 53 5.97 2.70 11.47
C ALA A 53 6.58 3.37 10.22
N PRO A 54 7.88 3.21 9.95
CA PRO A 54 8.54 3.80 8.78
C PRO A 54 8.25 2.96 7.54
N ALA A 55 7.03 3.05 7.01
CA ALA A 55 6.57 2.32 5.81
C ALA A 55 5.83 3.26 4.83
N PRO A 56 6.04 3.11 3.51
CA PRO A 56 5.45 4.00 2.49
C PRO A 56 3.98 3.67 2.17
N TYR A 57 3.21 3.18 3.14
CA TYR A 57 1.86 2.64 2.90
C TYR A 57 0.88 3.69 2.37
N LEU A 58 0.83 4.87 3.00
CA LEU A 58 -0.09 5.95 2.60
C LEU A 58 0.18 6.42 1.17
N THR A 59 1.44 6.75 0.87
CA THR A 59 1.79 7.32 -0.43
C THR A 59 1.76 6.28 -1.54
N SER A 60 2.27 5.08 -1.30
CA SER A 60 2.40 4.04 -2.32
C SER A 60 1.15 3.18 -2.50
N SER A 61 0.48 2.77 -1.42
CA SER A 61 -0.61 1.77 -1.52
C SER A 61 -2.00 2.38 -1.48
N VAL A 62 -2.11 3.63 -0.98
CA VAL A 62 -3.37 4.37 -0.99
C VAL A 62 -3.36 5.43 -2.08
N VAL A 63 -2.53 6.48 -1.93
CA VAL A 63 -2.57 7.64 -2.84
C VAL A 63 -2.21 7.25 -4.27
N ALA A 64 -1.11 6.53 -4.49
CA ALA A 64 -0.70 6.14 -5.84
C ALA A 64 -1.71 5.18 -6.49
N THR A 65 -2.21 4.19 -5.75
CA THR A 65 -3.24 3.26 -6.23
C THR A 65 -4.49 3.99 -6.70
N GLU A 66 -5.09 4.82 -5.83
CA GLU A 66 -6.29 5.60 -6.15
C GLU A 66 -6.05 6.55 -7.33
N THR A 67 -4.88 7.17 -7.40
CA THR A 67 -4.51 8.05 -8.52
C THR A 67 -4.47 7.28 -9.84
N LEU A 68 -3.84 6.10 -9.86
CA LEU A 68 -3.77 5.26 -11.06
C LEU A 68 -5.15 4.78 -11.48
N LEU A 69 -6.00 4.35 -10.54
CA LEU A 69 -7.37 3.92 -10.83
C LEU A 69 -8.19 5.07 -11.40
N ALA A 70 -8.10 6.27 -10.82
CA ALA A 70 -8.80 7.47 -11.30
C ALA A 70 -8.36 7.89 -12.72
N LEU A 71 -7.13 7.56 -13.13
CA LEU A 71 -6.59 7.85 -14.46
C LEU A 71 -6.89 6.75 -15.49
N GLY A 72 -7.73 5.76 -15.17
CA GLY A 72 -8.08 4.66 -16.08
C GLY A 72 -7.16 3.44 -15.98
N GLY A 73 -6.46 3.27 -14.86
CA GLY A 73 -5.65 2.07 -14.56
C GLY A 73 -6.45 0.77 -14.52
N GLU A 74 -7.77 0.83 -14.69
CA GLU A 74 -8.67 -0.33 -14.79
C GLU A 74 -8.53 -1.11 -16.11
N ASP A 75 -8.02 -0.47 -17.17
CA ASP A 75 -7.87 -1.03 -18.52
C ASP A 75 -6.40 -1.37 -18.87
N GLY A 76 -5.46 -1.05 -17.97
CA GLY A 76 -4.04 -1.34 -18.14
C GLY A 76 -3.72 -2.83 -17.93
N PRO A 77 -2.70 -3.41 -18.59
CA PRO A 77 -2.29 -4.78 -18.32
C PRO A 77 -1.98 -4.93 -16.84
N ALA A 78 -2.62 -5.91 -16.17
CA ALA A 78 -2.24 -6.32 -14.83
C ALA A 78 -0.72 -6.54 -14.82
N ALA A 79 0.00 -5.71 -14.07
CA ALA A 79 1.45 -5.64 -14.13
C ALA A 79 2.05 -7.05 -13.99
N ALA A 80 2.77 -7.47 -15.04
CA ALA A 80 3.50 -8.73 -15.10
C ALA A 80 4.74 -8.71 -14.18
#